data_AF-A0A136L5R3-F1
#
_entry.id   AF-A0A136L5R3-F1
#
_cell.length_a   1.000
_cell.length_b   1.000
_cell.length_c   1.000
_cell.angle_alpha   90.00
_cell.angle_beta   90.00
_cell.angle_gamma   90.00
#
_symmetry.space_group_name_H-M   'P 1'
#
loop_
_entity.id
_entity.type
_entity.pdbx_description
1 polymer ?
#
loop_
_entity_poly.entity_id
_entity_poly.type
_entity_poly.pdbx_seq_one_letter_code
_entity_poly.pdbx_strand_id
1 'polypeptide(L)'
;MWESFKSGVKTSGVPWLFIVPSLILMVFITFLPQFYQVAISFFDYRAIHLSGTPATFVGLQNYVNVITGNINVPNYTFLPLLGFNIMWTLVNVFFHAAIGIAVAVALNGQIVLGRRIYRAVFVLPWALQGTLPH
;
A
#
# COMPACT_ATOMS: atom_id res chain seq x y z
N MET A 1 22.21 -10.32 -18.49
CA MET A 1 21.00 -9.66 -17.95
C MET A 1 21.00 -8.15 -18.23
N TRP A 2 21.99 -7.39 -17.75
CA TRP A 2 22.10 -5.94 -18.01
C TRP A 2 22.28 -5.58 -19.50
N GLU A 3 23.08 -6.35 -20.24
CA GLU A 3 23.27 -6.13 -21.69
C GLU A 3 22.02 -6.49 -22.51
N SER A 4 21.23 -7.48 -22.07
CA SER A 4 19.93 -7.83 -22.69
C SER A 4 18.87 -6.74 -22.51
N PHE A 5 18.92 -6.03 -21.38
CA PHE A 5 18.05 -4.86 -21.14
C PHE A 5 18.41 -3.72 -22.09
N LYS A 6 19.71 -3.40 -22.24
CA LYS A 6 20.17 -2.37 -23.18
C LYS A 6 19.87 -2.70 -24.64
N SER A 7 19.99 -3.97 -25.05
CA SER A 7 19.65 -4.37 -26.43
C SER A 7 18.14 -4.29 -26.70
N GLY A 8 17.30 -4.64 -25.73
CA GLY A 8 15.85 -4.47 -25.83
C GLY A 8 15.42 -3.00 -25.91
N VAL A 9 16.09 -2.10 -25.18
CA VAL A 9 15.84 -0.65 -25.25
C VAL A 9 16.25 -0.07 -26.61
N LYS A 10 17.37 -0.54 -27.19
CA LYS A 10 17.88 -0.04 -28.48
C LYS A 10 17.13 -0.57 -29.71
N THR A 11 16.63 -1.81 -29.68
CA THR A 11 15.86 -2.41 -30.79
C THR A 11 14.38 -2.01 -30.76
N SER A 12 13.91 -1.34 -29.70
CA SER A 12 12.50 -1.02 -29.46
C SER A 12 12.30 0.42 -28.94
N GLY A 13 12.83 1.41 -29.66
CA GLY A 13 12.67 2.84 -29.30
C GLY A 13 11.21 3.32 -29.29
N VAL A 14 10.36 2.74 -30.16
CA VAL A 14 8.94 3.12 -30.29
C VAL A 14 8.10 2.69 -29.06
N PRO A 15 8.18 1.44 -28.55
CA PRO A 15 7.51 1.07 -27.30
C PRO A 15 7.85 1.94 -26.09
N TRP A 16 9.13 2.32 -25.91
CA TRP A 16 9.52 3.22 -24.80
C TRP A 16 8.90 4.61 -24.96
N LEU A 17 8.79 5.13 -26.18
CA LEU A 17 8.17 6.43 -26.43
C LEU A 17 6.67 6.46 -26.04
N PHE A 18 5.96 5.33 -26.15
CA PHE A 18 4.57 5.20 -25.70
C PHE A 18 4.43 5.00 -24.19
N ILE A 19 5.38 4.32 -23.55
CA ILE A 19 5.34 4.03 -22.09
C ILE A 19 5.82 5.24 -21.27
N VAL A 20 6.84 5.96 -21.74
CA VAL A 20 7.45 7.09 -21.04
C VAL A 20 6.44 8.16 -20.59
N PRO A 21 5.50 8.66 -21.42
CA PRO A 21 4.54 9.67 -20.98
C PRO A 21 3.61 9.15 -19.86
N SER A 22 3.15 7.90 -19.95
CA SER A 22 2.35 7.28 -18.89
C SER A 22 3.16 7.09 -17.61
N LEU A 23 4.43 6.72 -17.73
CA LEU A 23 5.32 6.51 -16.59
C LEU A 23 5.64 7.85 -15.89
N ILE A 24 5.90 8.92 -16.65
CA ILE A 24 6.05 10.27 -16.11
C ILE A 24 4.79 10.69 -15.36
N LEU A 25 3.61 10.50 -15.96
CA LEU A 25 2.34 10.86 -15.34
C LEU A 25 2.11 10.09 -14.03
N MET A 26 2.36 8.77 -14.02
CA MET A 26 2.19 7.91 -12.85
C MET A 26 3.12 8.32 -11.70
N VAL A 27 4.40 8.59 -12.02
CA VAL A 27 5.39 9.09 -11.06
C VAL A 27 4.93 10.43 -10.50
N PHE A 28 4.51 11.36 -11.35
CA PHE A 28 4.07 12.69 -10.91
C PHE A 28 2.87 12.60 -9.96
N ILE A 29 1.83 11.83 -10.32
CA ILE A 29 0.62 11.68 -9.51
C ILE A 29 0.90 10.97 -8.18
N THR A 30 1.83 10.01 -8.16
CA THR A 30 2.13 9.20 -6.96
C THR A 30 3.06 9.95 -6.00
N PHE A 31 4.12 10.57 -6.52
CA PHE A 31 5.14 11.20 -5.70
C PHE A 31 4.76 12.60 -5.22
N LEU A 32 3.96 13.37 -5.98
CA LEU A 32 3.49 14.68 -5.52
C LEU A 32 2.80 14.64 -4.15
N PRO A 33 1.75 13.81 -3.93
CA PRO A 33 1.11 13.73 -2.63
C PRO A 33 2.07 13.17 -1.57
N GLN A 34 2.99 12.29 -1.93
CA GLN A 34 3.97 11.73 -0.99
C GLN A 34 4.91 12.83 -0.46
N PHE A 35 5.46 13.66 -1.34
CA PHE A 35 6.30 14.79 -0.93
C PHE A 35 5.50 15.81 -0.12
N TYR A 36 4.26 16.08 -0.52
CA TYR A 36 3.38 16.99 0.22
C TYR A 36 3.06 16.46 1.62
N GLN A 37 2.79 15.16 1.78
CA GLN A 37 2.59 14.51 3.08
C GLN A 37 3.83 14.61 3.95
N VAL A 38 5.02 14.39 3.39
CA VAL A 38 6.29 14.54 4.11
C VAL A 38 6.48 15.99 4.54
N ALA A 39 6.24 16.97 3.66
CA ALA A 39 6.32 18.38 4.01
C ALA A 39 5.38 18.71 5.17
N ILE A 40 4.11 18.28 5.08
CA ILE A 40 3.09 18.49 6.12
C ILE A 40 3.51 17.93 7.48
N SER A 41 4.18 16.77 7.49
CA SER A 41 4.58 16.11 8.73
C SER A 41 5.54 16.92 9.61
N PHE A 42 6.22 17.93 9.06
CA PHE A 42 7.10 18.85 9.80
C PHE A 42 6.40 20.09 10.35
N PHE A 43 5.13 20.33 10.00
CA PHE A 43 4.36 21.47 10.50
C PHE A 43 3.29 21.01 11.50
N ASP A 44 2.92 21.89 12.44
CA ASP A 44 1.81 21.65 13.35
C ASP A 44 0.50 21.87 12.61
N TYR A 45 -0.24 20.79 12.36
CA TYR A 45 -1.61 20.80 11.84
C TYR A 45 -2.61 20.26 12.87
N ARG A 46 -2.37 20.45 14.17
CA ARG A 46 -3.36 20.09 15.19
C ARG A 46 -4.64 20.91 14.99
N ALA A 47 -5.77 20.32 15.38
CA ALA A 47 -7.13 20.86 15.25
C ALA A 47 -7.37 22.27 15.84
N ILE A 48 -6.37 22.89 16.48
CA ILE A 48 -6.41 24.25 17.02
C ILE A 48 -6.12 25.30 15.93
N HIS A 49 -5.53 24.94 14.80
CA HIS A 49 -5.33 25.84 13.64
C HIS A 49 -6.51 25.90 12.66
N LEU A 50 -7.66 25.32 13.00
CA LEU A 50 -8.96 25.69 12.39
C LEU A 50 -9.34 27.17 12.65
N SER A 51 -8.60 27.87 13.51
CA SER A 51 -8.84 29.25 13.94
C SER A 51 -8.06 30.33 13.16
N GLY A 52 -7.41 29.99 12.03
CA GLY A 52 -6.79 30.99 11.14
C GLY A 52 -5.35 31.39 11.48
N THR A 53 -4.65 30.60 12.29
CA THR A 53 -3.22 30.77 12.58
C THR A 53 -2.36 29.99 11.57
N PRO A 54 -1.27 30.56 11.02
CA PRO A 54 -0.41 29.86 10.06
C PRO A 54 0.27 28.65 10.72
N ALA A 55 0.33 27.54 9.99
CA ALA A 55 0.94 26.29 10.45
C ALA A 55 2.41 26.55 10.85
N THR A 56 2.74 26.26 12.11
CA THR A 56 4.08 26.50 12.64
C THR A 56 5.00 25.35 12.26
N PHE A 57 6.23 25.65 11.83
CA PHE A 57 7.23 24.62 11.58
C PHE A 57 7.73 24.06 12.93
N VAL A 58 7.44 22.79 13.19
CA VAL A 58 7.76 22.10 14.46
C VAL A 58 8.85 21.04 14.29
N GLY A 59 9.43 20.93 13.10
CA GLY A 59 10.50 19.99 12.81
C GLY A 59 10.07 18.55 13.13
N LEU A 60 10.82 17.87 14.00
CA LEU A 60 10.58 16.46 14.33
C LEU A 60 9.60 16.23 15.49
N GLN A 61 9.03 17.29 16.06
CA GLN A 61 8.19 17.17 17.26
C GLN A 61 6.97 16.25 17.05
N ASN A 62 6.37 16.28 15.85
CA ASN A 62 5.25 15.42 15.50
C ASN A 62 5.61 13.92 15.58
N TYR A 63 6.82 13.54 15.17
CA TYR A 63 7.29 12.16 15.23
C TYR A 63 7.50 11.71 16.69
N VAL A 64 8.09 12.57 17.52
CA VAL A 64 8.24 12.30 18.96
C VAL A 64 6.87 12.10 19.60
N ASN A 65 5.91 12.99 19.33
CA ASN A 65 4.56 12.91 19.87
C ASN A 65 3.85 11.60 19.51
N VAL A 66 4.02 11.12 18.27
CA VAL A 66 3.49 9.82 17.82
C VAL A 66 4.12 8.69 18.61
N ILE A 67 5.45 8.65 18.73
CA ILE A 67 6.16 7.56 19.41
C ILE A 67 5.86 7.53 20.92
N THR A 68 5.80 8.70 21.57
CA THR A 68 5.51 8.81 23.00
C THR A 68 4.02 8.72 23.33
N GLY A 69 3.15 8.61 22.34
CA GLY A 69 1.70 8.57 22.53
C GLY A 69 1.06 9.92 22.94
N ASN A 70 1.79 11.02 22.82
CA ASN A 70 1.31 12.38 23.09
C ASN A 70 0.47 12.94 21.92
N ILE A 71 -0.42 12.13 21.35
CA ILE A 71 -1.36 12.55 20.32
C ILE A 71 -2.78 12.54 20.89
N ASN A 72 -3.61 13.48 20.45
CA ASN A 72 -5.02 13.59 20.85
C ASN A 72 -5.89 12.53 20.15
N VAL A 73 -5.50 11.25 20.27
CA VAL A 73 -6.25 10.13 19.72
C VAL A 73 -6.62 9.21 20.89
N PRO A 74 -7.93 8.99 21.15
CA PRO A 74 -8.36 8.14 22.24
C PRO A 74 -7.82 6.71 22.04
N ASN A 75 -7.33 6.09 23.12
CA ASN A 75 -6.78 4.74 23.15
C ASN A 75 -5.56 4.49 22.25
N TYR A 76 -4.85 5.54 21.83
CA TYR A 76 -3.65 5.38 21.01
C TYR A 76 -2.41 5.09 21.86
N THR A 77 -1.74 3.98 21.56
CA THR A 77 -0.40 3.66 22.08
C THR A 77 0.46 3.11 20.95
N PHE A 78 1.59 3.75 20.66
CA PHE A 78 2.41 3.43 19.49
C PHE A 78 3.02 2.02 19.57
N LEU A 79 3.67 1.64 20.67
CA LEU A 79 4.36 0.34 20.77
C LEU A 79 3.41 -0.87 20.68
N PRO A 80 2.26 -0.91 21.40
CA PRO A 80 1.30 -2.01 21.23
C PRO A 80 0.73 -2.10 19.81
N LEU A 81 0.42 -0.95 19.20
CA LEU A 81 -0.08 -0.91 17.82
C LEU A 81 0.98 -1.40 16.82
N LEU A 82 2.25 -1.00 16.99
CA LEU A 82 3.35 -1.47 16.17
C LEU A 82 3.55 -2.98 16.31
N GLY A 83 3.55 -3.50 17.53
CA GLY A 83 3.67 -4.93 17.81
C GLY A 83 2.52 -5.74 17.20
N PHE A 84 1.29 -5.24 17.31
CA PHE A 84 0.13 -5.84 16.65
C PHE A 84 0.30 -5.89 15.13
N ASN A 85 0.71 -4.79 14.49
CA ASN A 85 0.91 -4.74 13.04
C ASN A 85 2.01 -5.71 12.59
N ILE A 86 3.14 -5.75 13.28
CA ILE A 86 4.24 -6.68 12.95
C ILE A 86 3.77 -8.13 13.08
N MET A 87 3.13 -8.49 14.19
CA MET A 87 2.61 -9.84 14.40
C MET A 87 1.58 -10.19 13.32
N TRP A 88 0.65 -9.28 13.05
CA TRP A 88 -0.36 -9.44 12.01
C TRP A 88 0.27 -9.68 10.64
N THR A 89 1.26 -8.89 10.23
CA THR A 89 1.96 -9.06 8.95
C THR A 89 2.69 -10.39 8.88
N LEU A 90 3.42 -10.79 9.93
CA LEU A 90 4.14 -12.06 9.97
C LEU A 90 3.19 -13.25 9.83
N VAL A 91 2.10 -13.24 10.59
CA VAL A 91 1.06 -14.26 10.53
C VAL A 91 0.44 -14.31 9.12
N ASN A 92 0.08 -13.16 8.55
CA ASN A 92 -0.49 -13.11 7.21
C ASN A 92 0.47 -13.64 6.15
N VAL A 93 1.72 -13.16 6.12
CA VAL A 93 2.72 -13.59 5.13
C VAL A 93 2.98 -15.09 5.25
N PHE A 94 3.11 -15.61 6.48
CA PHE A 94 3.30 -17.03 6.71
C PHE A 94 2.15 -17.86 6.13
N PHE A 95 0.90 -17.53 6.47
CA PHE A 95 -0.26 -18.28 5.96
C PHE A 95 -0.42 -18.14 4.44
N HIS A 96 -0.25 -16.95 3.87
CA HIS A 96 -0.34 -16.76 2.42
C HIS A 96 0.74 -17.54 1.66
N ALA A 97 1.98 -17.54 2.17
CA ALA A 97 3.07 -18.31 1.58
C ALA A 97 2.82 -19.81 1.71
N ALA A 98 2.46 -20.29 2.90
CA ALA A 98 2.19 -21.70 3.16
C ALA A 98 1.03 -22.22 2.29
N ILE A 99 -0.10 -21.50 2.24
CA ILE A 99 -1.25 -21.85 1.41
C ILE A 99 -0.87 -21.77 -0.08
N GLY A 100 -0.15 -20.72 -0.50
CA GLY A 100 0.28 -20.56 -1.89
C GLY A 100 1.16 -21.72 -2.36
N ILE A 101 2.10 -22.17 -1.54
CA ILE A 101 2.96 -23.33 -1.82
C ILE A 101 2.13 -24.62 -1.82
N ALA A 102 1.25 -24.83 -0.82
CA ALA A 102 0.40 -26.01 -0.76
C ALA A 102 -0.48 -26.15 -2.01
N VAL A 103 -1.08 -25.04 -2.46
CA VAL A 103 -1.87 -24.99 -3.70
C VAL A 103 -0.98 -25.23 -4.93
N ALA A 104 0.20 -24.63 -5.00
CA ALA A 104 1.13 -24.84 -6.12
C ALA A 104 1.56 -26.31 -6.26
N VAL A 105 1.85 -26.98 -5.14
CA VAL A 105 2.18 -28.41 -5.10
C VAL A 105 0.97 -29.27 -5.49
N ALA A 106 -0.21 -28.96 -4.96
CA ALA A 106 -1.44 -29.66 -5.31
C ALA A 106 -1.78 -29.54 -6.81
N LEU A 107 -1.53 -28.38 -7.42
CA LEU A 107 -1.76 -28.14 -8.86
C LEU A 107 -0.68 -28.74 -9.76
N ASN A 108 0.52 -29.02 -9.23
CA ASN A 108 1.58 -29.69 -9.98
C ASN A 108 1.14 -31.11 -10.41
N GLY A 109 0.37 -31.81 -9.56
CA GLY A 109 -0.17 -33.14 -9.84
C GLY A 109 -1.59 -33.15 -10.42
N GLN A 110 -1.79 -32.72 -11.68
CA GLN A 110 -2.94 -32.95 -12.59
C GLN A 110 -4.42 -32.88 -12.09
N ILE A 111 -4.74 -32.69 -10.82
CA ILE A 111 -6.12 -32.72 -10.29
C ILE A 111 -6.51 -31.33 -9.82
N VAL A 112 -7.04 -30.54 -10.75
CA VAL A 112 -7.70 -29.27 -10.42
C VAL A 112 -9.13 -29.56 -9.96
N LEU A 113 -9.31 -30.21 -8.81
CA LEU A 113 -10.63 -30.36 -8.20
C LEU A 113 -11.08 -28.98 -7.67
N GLY A 114 -12.02 -28.32 -8.36
CA GLY A 114 -12.73 -27.15 -7.81
C GLY A 114 -12.65 -25.84 -8.59
N ARG A 115 -12.08 -25.80 -9.80
CA ARG A 115 -11.97 -24.57 -10.65
C ARG A 115 -13.28 -23.77 -10.79
N ARG A 116 -14.43 -24.46 -10.74
CA ARG A 116 -15.78 -23.87 -10.79
C ARG A 116 -16.25 -23.27 -9.47
N ILE A 117 -15.88 -23.88 -8.33
CA ILE A 117 -16.23 -23.39 -6.99
C ILE A 117 -15.40 -22.14 -6.65
N TYR A 118 -14.09 -22.16 -6.95
CA TYR A 118 -13.24 -20.99 -6.76
C TYR A 118 -13.74 -19.77 -7.56
N ARG A 119 -14.11 -19.93 -8.83
CA ARG A 119 -14.68 -18.82 -9.62
C ARG A 119 -15.97 -18.26 -9.05
N ALA A 120 -16.86 -19.10 -8.52
CA ALA A 120 -18.12 -18.64 -7.92
C ALA A 120 -17.87 -17.87 -6.62
N VAL A 121 -17.05 -18.41 -5.70
CA VAL A 121 -16.72 -17.76 -4.42
C VAL A 121 -16.00 -16.42 -4.61
N PHE A 122 -15.14 -16.29 -5.62
CA PHE A 122 -14.43 -15.04 -5.89
C PHE A 122 -15.30 -13.91 -6.47
N VAL A 123 -16.40 -14.23 -7.16
CA VAL A 123 -17.32 -13.22 -7.72
C VAL A 123 -18.31 -12.70 -6.69
N LEU A 124 -18.65 -13.52 -5.68
CA LEU A 124 -19.65 -13.18 -4.65
C LEU A 124 -19.35 -11.89 -3.86
N PRO A 125 -18.12 -11.63 -3.36
CA PRO A 125 -17.84 -10.40 -2.62
C PRO A 125 -18.08 -9.15 -3.45
N TRP A 126 -17.73 -9.17 -4.74
CA TRP A 126 -17.91 -8.04 -5.65
C TRP A 126 -19.37 -7.81 -6.00
N ALA A 127 -20.15 -8.87 -6.17
CA ALA A 127 -21.58 -8.76 -6.47
C ALA A 127 -22.40 -8.22 -5.28
N LEU A 128 -22.02 -8.57 -4.05
CA LEU A 128 -22.75 -8.17 -2.83
C LEU A 128 -22.46 -6.73 -2.39
N GLN A 129 -21.26 -6.20 -2.67
CA GLN A 129 -20.88 -4.84 -2.28
C GLN A 129 -21.62 -3.74 -3.07
N GLY A 130 -22.19 -4.06 -4.24
CA GLY A 130 -22.81 -3.06 -5.12
C GLY A 130 -24.28 -2.75 -4.85
N THR A 131 -25.00 -3.55 -4.04
CA THR A 131 -26.48 -3.50 -3.97
C THR A 131 -27.06 -3.35 -2.57
N LEU A 132 -26.29 -2.91 -1.57
CA LEU A 132 -26.83 -2.55 -0.27
C LEU A 132 -27.09 -1.04 -0.22
N PRO A 133 -28.33 -0.56 -0.41
CA PRO A 133 -28.67 0.80 0.00
C PRO A 133 -28.55 0.84 1.53
N HIS A 134 -27.67 1.70 2.03
CA HIS A 134 -27.68 2.11 3.44
C HIS A 134 -28.91 2.98 3.71
#